data_AF-A0A2H0DFY7-F1
#
_entry.id   AF-A0A2H0DFY7-F1
#
_cell.length_a   1.000
_cell.length_b   1.000
_cell.length_c   1.000
_cell.angle_alpha   90.00
_cell.angle_beta   90.00
_cell.angle_gamma   90.00
#
_symmetry.space_group_name_H-M   'P 1'
#
loop_
_entity.id
_entity.type
_entity.pdbx_description
1 polymer ?
#
loop_
_entity_poly.entity_id
_entity_poly.type
_entity_poly.pdbx_seq_one_letter_code
_entity_poly.pdbx_strand_id
1 'polypeptide(L)'
;MFRFISFFTLLLTKWLSSLFYRYQVRWFDDLPQHDWSNINMVVFLNHTSLFEPLFVKVAPNGFLWRLSKHLVAPGADITLNRPILGKFIKLLVPGCIPITRKNDESWQAFLDYIKDDSIALILPEGRMKRRDGQDKEGNPMSARGGIADILLRVNSGKVLFVYSGGLHHIQAPGDKLPRLFKTIQVNLELVSIDFYKELLSKSKTGSFKQSVIKDLNLRLKHLVPQ
;
A
#
# COMPACT_ATOMS: atom_id res chain seq x y z
N MET A 1 5.62 17.93 16.50
CA MET A 1 4.70 18.70 15.63
C MET A 1 4.22 17.90 14.42
N PHE A 2 5.10 17.43 13.52
CA PHE A 2 4.70 16.71 12.29
C PHE A 2 3.83 15.46 12.50
N ARG A 3 4.07 14.68 13.56
CA ARG A 3 3.27 13.47 13.89
C ARG A 3 1.79 13.80 14.15
N PHE A 4 1.51 14.87 14.89
CA PHE A 4 0.12 15.30 15.15
C PHE A 4 -0.54 15.80 13.88
N ILE A 5 0.17 16.59 13.06
CA ILE A 5 -0.34 17.07 11.78
C ILE A 5 -0.69 15.88 10.87
N SER A 6 0.20 14.89 10.74
CA SER A 6 -0.06 13.66 9.98
C SER A 6 -1.26 12.90 10.55
N PHE A 7 -1.33 12.72 11.87
CA PHE A 7 -2.48 12.05 12.51
C PHE A 7 -3.81 12.75 12.24
N PHE A 8 -3.88 14.07 12.41
CA PHE A 8 -5.09 14.83 12.11
C PHE A 8 -5.43 14.82 10.62
N THR A 9 -4.42 14.82 9.74
CA THR A 9 -4.63 14.69 8.28
C THR A 9 -5.21 13.32 7.93
N LEU A 10 -4.73 12.25 8.57
CA LEU A 10 -5.26 10.89 8.43
C LEU A 10 -6.69 10.78 8.95
N LEU A 11 -6.99 11.38 10.11
CA LEU A 11 -8.35 11.44 10.67
C LEU A 11 -9.30 12.22 9.79
N LEU A 12 -8.88 13.39 9.29
CA LEU A 12 -9.66 14.20 8.36
C LEU A 12 -9.93 13.42 7.07
N THR A 13 -8.91 12.74 6.53
CA THR A 13 -9.06 11.91 5.33
C THR A 13 -10.03 10.76 5.58
N LYS A 14 -9.95 10.09 6.74
CA LYS A 14 -10.91 9.04 7.17
C LYS A 14 -12.33 9.59 7.26
N TRP A 15 -12.50 10.77 7.86
CA TRP A 15 -13.81 11.39 8.03
C TRP A 15 -14.42 11.80 6.67
N LEU A 16 -13.67 12.52 5.83
CA LEU A 16 -14.11 12.91 4.49
C LEU A 16 -14.42 11.67 3.63
N SER A 17 -13.57 10.65 3.71
CA SER A 17 -13.80 9.37 3.04
C SER A 17 -15.13 8.74 3.46
N SER A 18 -15.44 8.74 4.76
CA SER A 18 -16.69 8.18 5.29
C SER A 18 -17.93 8.99 4.90
N LEU A 19 -17.78 10.31 4.70
CA LEU A 19 -18.86 11.19 4.28
C LEU A 19 -19.20 11.01 2.79
N PHE A 20 -18.18 10.91 1.94
CA PHE A 20 -18.36 10.94 0.49
C PHE A 20 -18.42 9.56 -0.18
N TYR A 21 -18.05 8.48 0.50
CA TYR A 21 -17.90 7.16 -0.13
C TYR A 21 -18.49 6.02 0.70
N ARG A 22 -19.05 5.03 0.00
CA ARG A 22 -19.51 3.78 0.61
C ARG A 22 -18.37 2.77 0.59
N TYR A 23 -18.22 1.98 1.65
CA TYR A 23 -17.21 0.93 1.73
C TYR A 23 -17.83 -0.46 1.80
N GLN A 24 -17.29 -1.37 1.01
CA GLN A 24 -17.51 -2.81 1.14
C GLN A 24 -16.18 -3.43 1.53
N VAL A 25 -16.12 -3.99 2.75
CA VAL A 25 -14.91 -4.57 3.33
C VAL A 25 -15.14 -6.07 3.48
N ARG A 26 -14.22 -6.87 2.95
CA ARG A 26 -14.18 -8.31 3.15
C ARG A 26 -12.83 -8.69 3.77
N TRP A 27 -12.84 -9.62 4.72
CA TRP A 27 -11.62 -10.22 5.26
C TRP A 27 -11.49 -11.65 4.73
N PHE A 28 -10.28 -12.06 4.40
CA PHE A 28 -9.99 -13.44 3.95
C PHE A 28 -9.45 -14.34 5.06
N ASP A 29 -9.13 -13.78 6.22
CA ASP A 29 -8.82 -14.55 7.41
C ASP A 29 -10.04 -14.62 8.36
N ASP A 30 -10.24 -15.79 8.98
CA ASP A 30 -11.36 -16.06 9.89
C ASP A 30 -11.08 -15.59 11.33
N LEU A 31 -10.20 -14.59 11.51
CA LEU A 31 -9.82 -14.14 12.84
C LEU A 31 -10.99 -13.39 13.51
N PRO A 32 -11.41 -13.77 14.74
CA PRO A 32 -12.58 -13.19 15.41
C PRO A 32 -12.40 -11.70 15.72
N GLN A 33 -11.15 -11.25 15.88
CA GLN A 33 -10.76 -9.84 15.91
C GLN A 33 -9.41 -9.68 15.22
N HIS A 34 -9.38 -8.90 14.14
CA HIS A 34 -8.13 -8.57 13.46
C HIS A 34 -7.30 -7.64 14.36
N ASP A 35 -6.21 -8.15 14.90
CA ASP A 35 -5.28 -7.37 15.73
C ASP A 35 -4.35 -6.50 14.87
N TRP A 36 -4.53 -5.18 14.97
CA TRP A 36 -3.77 -4.15 14.26
C TRP A 36 -2.51 -3.67 15.01
N SER A 37 -2.26 -4.16 16.22
CA SER A 37 -1.19 -3.64 17.09
C SER A 37 0.21 -4.00 16.60
N ASN A 38 0.36 -5.15 15.91
CA ASN A 38 1.64 -5.69 15.46
C ASN A 38 1.77 -5.75 13.92
N ILE A 39 1.16 -4.80 13.22
CA ILE A 39 1.38 -4.62 11.78
C ILE A 39 2.65 -3.80 11.58
N ASN A 40 3.59 -4.33 10.80
CA ASN A 40 4.88 -3.71 10.45
C ASN A 40 5.06 -3.56 8.94
N MET A 41 4.17 -4.15 8.15
CA MET A 41 4.17 -4.01 6.70
C MET A 41 2.75 -3.91 6.16
N VAL A 42 2.54 -3.01 5.20
CA VAL A 42 1.27 -2.84 4.50
C VAL A 42 1.53 -2.96 3.00
N VAL A 43 0.86 -3.91 2.35
CA VAL A 43 1.02 -4.18 0.92
C VAL A 43 -0.28 -3.87 0.22
N PHE A 44 -0.29 -2.77 -0.53
CA PHE A 44 -1.43 -2.36 -1.33
C PHE A 44 -1.32 -2.96 -2.72
N LEU A 45 -2.27 -3.82 -3.09
CA LEU A 45 -2.34 -4.46 -4.39
C LEU A 45 -3.48 -3.87 -5.21
N ASN A 46 -3.32 -3.89 -6.53
CA ASN A 46 -4.20 -3.30 -7.53
C ASN A 46 -4.17 -1.76 -7.55
N HIS A 47 -2.96 -1.18 -7.50
CA HIS A 47 -2.80 0.27 -7.55
C HIS A 47 -3.48 0.89 -8.78
N THR A 48 -4.55 1.65 -8.58
CA THR A 48 -5.41 2.15 -9.67
C THR A 48 -5.65 3.65 -9.62
N SER A 49 -5.30 4.33 -8.52
CA SER A 49 -5.62 5.75 -8.33
C SER A 49 -4.58 6.44 -7.45
N LEU A 50 -4.57 7.77 -7.46
CA LEU A 50 -3.88 8.56 -6.44
C LEU A 50 -4.68 8.65 -5.13
N PHE A 51 -5.92 8.16 -5.13
CA PHE A 51 -6.84 8.18 -3.99
C PHE A 51 -6.75 6.93 -3.09
N GLU A 52 -5.69 6.13 -3.19
CA GLU A 52 -5.38 5.04 -2.24
C GLU A 52 -5.46 5.48 -0.77
N PRO A 53 -5.06 6.72 -0.37
CA PRO A 53 -5.24 7.18 0.99
C PRO A 53 -6.68 7.14 1.51
N LEU A 54 -7.71 7.07 0.66
CA LEU A 54 -9.09 6.90 1.12
C LEU A 54 -9.28 5.57 1.89
N PHE A 55 -8.45 4.55 1.68
CA PHE A 55 -8.56 3.29 2.44
C PHE A 55 -8.27 3.44 3.94
N VAL A 56 -7.73 4.57 4.40
CA VAL A 56 -7.55 4.87 5.84
C VAL A 56 -8.85 4.82 6.63
N LYS A 57 -10.02 4.91 5.97
CA LYS A 57 -11.32 4.68 6.61
C LYS A 57 -11.39 3.33 7.32
N VAL A 58 -10.80 2.29 6.73
CA VAL A 58 -10.94 0.91 7.22
C VAL A 58 -10.06 0.65 8.43
N ALA A 59 -8.97 1.40 8.58
CA ALA A 59 -8.07 1.31 9.71
C ALA A 59 -8.70 1.88 11.00
N PRO A 60 -8.50 1.25 12.17
CA PRO A 60 -8.89 1.83 13.45
C PRO A 60 -8.03 3.05 13.79
N ASN A 61 -8.56 3.99 14.59
CA ASN A 61 -7.87 5.24 14.91
C ASN A 61 -6.53 5.01 15.62
N GLY A 62 -6.43 3.97 16.46
CA GLY A 62 -5.17 3.57 17.09
C GLY A 62 -4.10 3.18 16.07
N PHE A 63 -4.48 2.54 14.96
CA PHE A 63 -3.55 2.24 13.87
C PHE A 63 -3.15 3.50 13.10
N LEU A 64 -4.08 4.44 12.86
CA LEU A 64 -3.75 5.74 12.24
C LEU A 64 -2.73 6.52 13.07
N TRP A 65 -2.80 6.43 14.40
CA TRP A 65 -1.80 7.02 15.29
C TRP A 65 -0.43 6.36 15.10
N ARG A 66 -0.36 5.03 15.01
CA ARG A 66 0.88 4.31 14.69
C ARG A 66 1.43 4.73 13.32
N LEU A 67 0.58 4.81 12.28
CA LEU A 67 0.99 5.26 10.94
C LEU A 67 1.62 6.66 10.99
N SER A 68 1.00 7.60 11.69
CA SER A 68 1.51 8.98 11.79
C SER A 68 2.92 9.11 12.41
N LYS A 69 3.38 8.07 13.12
CA LYS A 69 4.68 8.01 13.79
C LYS A 69 5.72 7.17 13.05
N HIS A 70 5.29 6.05 12.47
CA HIS A 70 6.18 4.97 12.05
C HIS A 70 6.03 4.61 10.56
N LEU A 71 5.08 5.19 9.83
CA LEU A 71 4.86 4.87 8.42
C LEU A 71 6.03 5.35 7.57
N VAL A 72 6.61 4.42 6.82
CA VAL A 72 7.67 4.63 5.85
C VAL A 72 7.18 4.07 4.51
N ALA A 73 7.26 4.85 3.44
CA ALA A 73 6.78 4.43 2.14
C ALA A 73 7.67 4.96 1.01
N PRO A 74 7.98 4.15 -0.02
CA PRO A 74 8.64 4.63 -1.20
C PRO A 74 7.62 5.35 -2.09
N GLY A 75 7.91 6.59 -2.47
CA GLY A 75 7.09 7.37 -3.39
C GLY A 75 7.86 7.70 -4.65
N ALA A 76 7.25 7.54 -5.82
CA ALA A 76 7.90 7.96 -7.07
C ALA A 76 8.20 9.47 -7.03
N ASP A 77 9.44 9.83 -7.31
CA ASP A 77 9.93 11.21 -7.42
C ASP A 77 9.00 12.12 -8.25
N ILE A 78 8.55 11.66 -9.41
CA ILE A 78 7.62 12.36 -10.30
C ILE A 78 6.26 12.66 -9.67
N THR A 79 5.84 11.88 -8.67
CA THR A 79 4.59 12.10 -7.93
C THR A 79 4.84 13.08 -6.78
N LEU A 80 5.95 12.92 -6.06
CA LEU A 80 6.30 13.74 -4.90
C LEU A 80 6.77 15.16 -5.27
N ASN A 81 7.27 15.36 -6.50
CA ASN A 81 7.66 16.67 -7.00
C ASN A 81 6.46 17.52 -7.47
N ARG A 82 5.23 16.99 -7.43
CA ARG A 82 4.02 17.77 -7.79
C ARG A 82 3.70 18.79 -6.68
N PRO A 83 3.48 20.08 -7.00
CA PRO A 83 3.41 21.15 -5.99
C PRO A 83 2.35 20.97 -4.89
N ILE A 84 1.16 20.48 -5.26
CA ILE A 84 0.04 20.30 -4.32
C ILE A 84 0.02 18.87 -3.79
N LEU A 85 -0.01 17.89 -4.71
CA LEU A 85 -0.11 16.47 -4.35
C LEU A 85 1.08 15.98 -3.54
N GLY A 86 2.30 16.37 -3.89
CA GLY A 86 3.51 15.97 -3.18
C GLY A 86 3.52 16.50 -1.74
N LYS A 87 3.07 17.74 -1.53
CA LYS A 87 2.90 18.31 -0.18
C LYS A 87 1.86 17.54 0.62
N PHE A 88 0.71 17.23 0.02
CA PHE A 88 -0.34 16.45 0.68
C PHE A 88 0.13 15.04 1.07
N ILE A 89 0.86 14.33 0.19
CA ILE A 89 1.43 13.02 0.49
C ILE A 89 2.43 13.12 1.65
N LYS A 90 3.32 14.13 1.66
CA LYS A 90 4.27 14.33 2.77
C LYS A 90 3.59 14.67 4.10
N LEU A 91 2.42 15.30 4.07
CA LEU A 91 1.61 15.54 5.28
C LEU A 91 1.00 14.24 5.80
N LEU A 92 0.42 13.42 4.91
CA LEU A 92 -0.13 12.11 5.28
C LEU A 92 0.95 11.15 5.78
N VAL A 93 2.08 11.10 5.06
CA VAL A 93 3.18 10.17 5.27
C VAL A 93 4.49 10.95 5.34
N PRO A 94 4.86 11.49 6.52
CA PRO A 94 6.12 12.22 6.68
C PRO A 94 7.35 11.37 6.34
N GLY A 95 7.28 10.05 6.52
CA GLY A 95 8.31 9.07 6.14
C GLY A 95 8.24 8.63 4.67
N CYS A 96 7.64 9.43 3.78
CA CYS A 96 7.62 9.11 2.36
C CYS A 96 8.95 9.49 1.69
N ILE A 97 9.72 8.48 1.31
CA ILE A 97 11.05 8.65 0.72
C ILE A 97 10.92 8.67 -0.81
N PRO A 98 11.42 9.70 -1.51
CA PRO A 98 11.44 9.73 -2.96
C PRO A 98 12.38 8.66 -3.49
N ILE A 99 11.86 7.81 -4.37
CA ILE A 99 12.64 6.82 -5.11
C ILE A 99 12.50 7.06 -6.61
N THR A 100 13.54 6.72 -7.35
CA THR A 100 13.39 6.54 -8.80
C THR A 100 12.67 5.23 -9.07
N ARG A 101 12.21 5.01 -10.31
CA ARG A 101 11.64 3.73 -10.73
C ARG A 101 12.71 2.68 -11.10
N LYS A 102 13.97 2.92 -10.74
CA LYS A 102 15.11 2.04 -10.99
C LYS A 102 15.58 1.44 -9.65
N ASN A 103 16.28 0.31 -9.73
CA ASN A 103 16.98 -0.24 -8.57
C ASN A 103 18.33 0.47 -8.43
N ASP A 104 18.32 1.67 -7.84
CA ASP A 104 19.49 2.52 -7.65
C ASP A 104 19.68 2.92 -6.18
N GLU A 105 20.60 3.86 -5.93
CA GLU A 105 20.94 4.33 -4.58
C GLU A 105 19.73 4.87 -3.80
N SER A 106 18.70 5.39 -4.48
CA SER A 106 17.48 5.86 -3.82
C SER A 106 16.67 4.71 -3.20
N TRP A 107 16.72 3.52 -3.80
CA TRP A 107 16.10 2.32 -3.25
C TRP A 107 16.83 1.84 -2.00
N GLN A 108 18.16 1.82 -2.01
CA GLN A 108 18.96 1.46 -0.83
C GLN A 108 18.75 2.44 0.31
N ALA A 109 18.76 3.75 0.02
CA ALA A 109 18.47 4.78 1.03
C ALA A 109 17.09 4.60 1.68
N PHE A 110 16.07 4.16 0.92
CA PHE A 110 14.77 3.80 1.46
C PHE A 110 14.83 2.56 2.37
N LEU A 111 15.53 1.49 1.96
CA LEU A 111 15.68 0.28 2.78
C LEU A 111 16.42 0.55 4.10
N ASP A 112 17.44 1.41 4.06
CA ASP A 112 18.21 1.82 5.25
C ASP A 112 17.36 2.66 6.22
N TYR A 113 16.37 3.38 5.70
CA TYR A 113 15.44 4.18 6.52
C TYR A 113 14.44 3.31 7.29
N ILE A 114 14.17 2.07 6.85
CA ILE A 114 13.27 1.14 7.54
C ILE A 114 13.92 0.69 8.85
N LYS A 115 13.33 1.06 9.98
CA LYS A 115 13.72 0.64 11.33
C LYS A 115 12.82 -0.49 11.84
N ASP A 116 13.22 -1.15 12.93
CA ASP A 116 12.45 -2.26 13.49
C ASP A 116 11.03 -1.86 13.94
N ASP A 117 10.85 -0.61 14.37
CA ASP A 117 9.55 -0.05 14.76
C ASP A 117 8.75 0.54 13.58
N SER A 118 9.30 0.50 12.36
CA SER A 118 8.67 1.08 11.17
C SER A 118 7.47 0.25 10.69
N ILE A 119 6.53 0.94 10.05
CA ILE A 119 5.46 0.34 9.26
C ILE A 119 5.78 0.61 7.80
N ALA A 120 6.35 -0.37 7.10
CA ALA A 120 6.71 -0.25 5.70
C ALA A 120 5.47 -0.41 4.80
N LEU A 121 5.13 0.61 4.02
CA LEU A 121 4.04 0.54 3.04
C LEU A 121 4.59 0.45 1.62
N ILE A 122 4.07 -0.45 0.80
CA ILE A 122 4.45 -0.59 -0.61
C ILE A 122 3.25 -0.89 -1.51
N LEU A 123 3.28 -0.31 -2.71
CA LEU A 123 2.44 -0.66 -3.85
C LEU A 123 3.33 -1.39 -4.87
N PRO A 124 3.38 -2.73 -4.83
CA PRO A 124 4.47 -3.49 -5.44
C PRO A 124 4.44 -3.43 -6.96
N GLU A 125 3.35 -3.01 -7.61
CA GLU A 125 3.35 -2.82 -9.06
C GLU A 125 4.14 -1.59 -9.51
N GLY A 126 4.37 -0.61 -8.61
CA GLY A 126 5.18 0.59 -8.83
C GLY A 126 4.58 1.63 -9.80
N ARG A 127 3.38 1.36 -10.33
CA ARG A 127 2.66 2.23 -11.27
C ARG A 127 1.15 2.03 -11.13
N MET A 128 0.37 3.01 -11.56
CA MET A 128 -1.09 2.90 -11.56
C MET A 128 -1.57 2.18 -12.82
N LYS A 129 -2.54 1.28 -12.64
CA LYS A 129 -3.33 0.65 -13.69
C LYS A 129 -4.21 1.69 -14.40
N ARG A 130 -4.36 1.55 -15.72
CA ARG A 130 -5.23 2.35 -16.58
C ARG A 130 -6.62 1.73 -16.68
N ARG A 131 -7.56 2.45 -17.30
CA ARG A 131 -8.96 2.00 -17.40
C ARG A 131 -9.12 0.73 -18.23
N ASP A 132 -8.23 0.49 -19.17
CA ASP A 132 -8.15 -0.73 -19.98
C ASP A 132 -7.50 -1.91 -19.23
N GLY A 133 -7.17 -1.74 -17.95
CA GLY A 133 -6.54 -2.77 -17.12
C GLY A 133 -5.02 -2.88 -17.29
N GLN A 134 -4.41 -2.09 -18.17
CA GLN A 134 -2.99 -2.14 -18.52
C GLN A 134 -2.20 -1.03 -17.81
N ASP A 135 -0.89 -1.02 -17.99
CA ASP A 135 -0.02 0.07 -17.56
C ASP A 135 -0.02 1.24 -18.57
N LYS A 136 0.87 2.22 -18.37
CA LYS A 136 1.02 3.36 -19.30
C LYS A 136 1.64 3.01 -20.67
N GLU A 137 2.21 1.81 -20.80
CA GLU A 137 2.92 1.27 -21.97
C GLU A 137 2.10 0.19 -22.69
N GLY A 138 0.89 -0.13 -22.24
CA GLY A 138 0.05 -1.20 -22.80
C GLY A 138 0.47 -2.61 -22.38
N ASN A 139 1.15 -2.77 -21.24
CA ASN A 139 1.44 -4.10 -20.70
C ASN A 139 0.54 -4.44 -19.51
N PRO A 140 0.27 -5.73 -19.26
CA PRO A 140 -0.36 -6.19 -18.04
C PRO A 140 0.37 -5.71 -16.77
N MET A 141 -0.41 -5.38 -15.75
CA MET A 141 0.12 -5.04 -14.43
C MET A 141 0.65 -6.29 -13.73
N SER A 142 1.85 -6.17 -13.14
CA SER A 142 2.48 -7.23 -12.36
C SER A 142 3.25 -6.63 -11.18
N ALA A 143 3.37 -7.40 -10.11
CA ALA A 143 4.19 -7.03 -8.97
C ALA A 143 5.68 -6.99 -9.34
N ARG A 144 6.41 -6.03 -8.75
CA ARG A 144 7.86 -5.87 -8.86
C ARG A 144 8.54 -6.43 -7.62
N GLY A 145 9.82 -6.78 -7.79
CA GLY A 145 10.57 -7.50 -6.77
C GLY A 145 11.02 -6.68 -5.55
N GLY A 146 10.85 -5.36 -5.52
CA GLY A 146 11.28 -4.52 -4.40
C GLY A 146 10.63 -4.93 -3.06
N ILE A 147 9.41 -5.45 -3.11
CA ILE A 147 8.75 -5.98 -1.91
C ILE A 147 9.55 -7.11 -1.23
N ALA A 148 10.26 -7.95 -1.99
CA ALA A 148 11.10 -8.99 -1.41
C ALA A 148 12.24 -8.40 -0.58
N ASP A 149 12.81 -7.28 -1.04
CA ASP A 149 13.89 -6.59 -0.36
C ASP A 149 13.37 -5.96 0.97
N ILE A 150 12.15 -5.39 0.96
CA ILE A 150 11.48 -4.92 2.19
C ILE A 150 11.20 -6.08 3.15
N LEU A 151 10.68 -7.21 2.65
CA LEU A 151 10.42 -8.38 3.50
C LEU A 151 11.69 -8.83 4.20
N LEU A 152 12.83 -8.88 3.51
CA LEU A 152 14.11 -9.23 4.12
C LEU A 152 14.55 -8.21 5.19
N ARG A 153 14.18 -6.93 5.06
CA ARG A 153 14.51 -5.87 6.02
C ARG A 153 13.62 -5.84 7.27
N VAL A 154 12.34 -6.20 7.13
CA VAL A 154 11.37 -6.21 8.25
C VAL A 154 11.43 -7.56 8.96
N ASN A 155 11.90 -7.55 10.21
CA ASN A 155 12.25 -8.79 10.92
C ASN A 155 11.08 -9.54 11.55
N SER A 156 10.01 -8.85 11.95
CA SER A 156 8.90 -9.46 12.68
C SER A 156 7.59 -8.67 12.51
N GLY A 157 6.51 -9.21 13.05
CA GLY A 157 5.18 -8.61 12.99
C GLY A 157 4.32 -9.20 11.89
N LYS A 158 3.34 -8.43 11.43
CA LYS A 158 2.34 -8.84 10.44
C LYS A 158 2.42 -8.00 9.17
N VAL A 159 2.20 -8.65 8.04
CA VAL A 159 1.85 -8.02 6.76
C VAL A 159 0.34 -7.87 6.71
N LEU A 160 -0.13 -6.64 6.50
CA LEU A 160 -1.50 -6.37 6.08
C LEU A 160 -1.53 -6.27 4.56
N PHE A 161 -2.14 -7.25 3.90
CA PHE A 161 -2.46 -7.14 2.48
C PHE A 161 -3.76 -6.37 2.31
N VAL A 162 -3.74 -5.38 1.43
CA VAL A 162 -4.88 -4.55 1.06
C VAL A 162 -5.13 -4.71 -0.43
N TYR A 163 -6.19 -5.44 -0.78
CA TYR A 163 -6.59 -5.66 -2.16
C TYR A 163 -7.60 -4.59 -2.57
N SER A 164 -7.13 -3.56 -3.30
CA SER A 164 -7.95 -2.39 -3.60
C SER A 164 -8.93 -2.62 -4.75
N GLY A 165 -10.14 -2.04 -4.65
CA GLY A 165 -11.16 -2.08 -5.69
C GLY A 165 -12.00 -0.79 -5.73
N GLY A 166 -12.53 -0.47 -6.91
CA GLY A 166 -13.45 0.66 -7.10
C GLY A 166 -12.82 2.07 -7.16
N LEU A 167 -11.54 2.26 -6.81
CA LEU A 167 -10.91 3.59 -6.85
C LEU A 167 -10.79 4.19 -8.26
N HIS A 168 -10.65 3.36 -9.30
CA HIS A 168 -10.65 3.85 -10.68
C HIS A 168 -12.00 4.46 -11.10
N HIS A 169 -13.10 4.19 -10.40
CA HIS A 169 -14.38 4.88 -10.59
C HIS A 169 -14.43 6.26 -9.93
N ILE A 170 -13.58 6.50 -8.92
CA ILE A 170 -13.40 7.80 -8.29
C ILE A 170 -12.48 8.64 -9.15
N GLN A 171 -11.28 8.13 -9.42
CA GLN A 171 -10.29 8.80 -10.23
C GLN A 171 -9.36 7.76 -10.84
N ALA A 172 -9.33 7.71 -12.16
CA ALA A 172 -8.34 6.98 -12.91
C ALA A 172 -7.21 7.91 -13.38
N PRO A 173 -6.01 7.39 -13.65
CA PRO A 173 -4.91 8.17 -14.19
C PRO A 173 -5.30 8.88 -15.50
N GLY A 174 -5.33 10.22 -15.48
CA GLY A 174 -5.75 11.07 -16.60
C GLY A 174 -7.06 11.83 -16.34
N ASP A 175 -7.84 11.41 -15.35
CA ASP A 175 -9.02 12.16 -14.92
C ASP A 175 -8.62 13.47 -14.23
N LYS A 176 -9.36 14.55 -14.54
CA LYS A 176 -9.12 15.89 -13.99
C LYS A 176 -9.67 16.07 -12.56
N LEU A 177 -10.84 15.50 -12.28
CA LEU A 177 -11.55 15.66 -11.02
C LEU A 177 -12.04 14.29 -10.49
N PRO A 178 -12.02 14.07 -9.17
CA PRO A 178 -12.57 12.86 -8.57
C PRO A 178 -14.10 12.87 -8.61
N ARG A 179 -14.70 11.70 -8.80
CA ARG A 179 -16.13 11.49 -8.65
C ARG A 179 -16.45 11.17 -7.19
N LEU A 180 -17.51 11.79 -6.66
CA LEU A 180 -18.00 11.55 -5.30
C LEU A 180 -19.06 10.43 -5.30
N PHE A 181 -19.39 9.94 -4.11
CA PHE A 181 -20.49 8.99 -3.87
C PHE A 181 -20.35 7.66 -4.63
N LYS A 182 -19.10 7.20 -4.75
CA LYS A 182 -18.78 5.89 -5.31
C LYS A 182 -18.56 4.85 -4.21
N THR A 183 -18.72 3.59 -4.58
CA THR A 183 -18.40 2.46 -3.71
C THR A 183 -16.93 2.11 -3.87
N ILE A 184 -16.24 2.06 -2.74
CA ILE A 184 -14.88 1.57 -2.61
C ILE A 184 -14.97 0.14 -2.06
N GLN A 185 -14.36 -0.79 -2.77
CA GLN A 185 -14.29 -2.18 -2.35
C GLN A 185 -12.88 -2.49 -1.86
N VAL A 186 -12.77 -3.29 -0.81
CA VAL A 186 -11.48 -3.72 -0.30
C VAL A 186 -11.59 -5.10 0.31
N ASN A 187 -10.68 -5.97 -0.11
CA ASN A 187 -10.44 -7.20 0.61
C ASN A 187 -9.17 -7.04 1.45
N LEU A 188 -9.14 -7.65 2.63
CA LEU A 188 -8.05 -7.56 3.60
C LEU A 188 -7.61 -8.95 4.05
N GLU A 189 -6.33 -9.07 4.36
CA GLU A 189 -5.74 -10.29 4.92
C GLU A 189 -4.54 -9.92 5.80
N LEU A 190 -4.47 -10.52 6.98
CA LEU A 190 -3.34 -10.41 7.89
C LEU A 190 -2.52 -11.69 7.91
N VAL A 191 -1.22 -11.56 7.65
CA VAL A 191 -0.29 -12.71 7.63
C VAL A 191 0.92 -12.39 8.50
N SER A 192 1.37 -13.35 9.31
CA SER A 192 2.65 -13.22 10.03
C SER A 192 3.81 -13.12 9.03
N ILE A 193 4.73 -12.19 9.26
CA ILE A 193 5.91 -12.01 8.41
C ILE A 193 6.79 -13.25 8.41
N ASP A 194 7.00 -13.88 9.56
CA ASP A 194 7.85 -15.06 9.68
C ASP A 194 7.25 -16.25 8.93
N PHE A 195 5.95 -16.48 9.13
CA PHE A 195 5.21 -17.51 8.42
C PHE A 195 5.23 -17.26 6.90
N TYR A 196 5.02 -16.02 6.47
CA TYR A 196 5.02 -15.67 5.06
C TYR A 196 6.40 -15.88 4.42
N LYS A 197 7.48 -15.47 5.09
CA LYS A 197 8.85 -15.72 4.64
C LYS A 197 9.17 -17.21 4.55
N GLU A 198 8.81 -17.97 5.56
CA GLU A 198 9.04 -19.41 5.61
C GLU A 198 8.31 -20.13 4.47
N LEU A 199 7.02 -19.81 4.27
CA LEU A 199 6.19 -20.35 3.18
C LEU A 199 6.84 -20.11 1.81
N LEU A 200 7.29 -18.88 1.56
CA LEU A 200 7.89 -18.49 0.29
C LEU A 200 9.30 -19.05 0.09
N SER A 201 10.06 -19.26 1.18
CA SER A 201 11.41 -19.84 1.15
C SER A 201 11.40 -21.35 0.89
N LYS A 202 10.30 -22.03 1.23
CA LYS A 202 10.12 -23.48 0.97
C LYS A 202 9.77 -23.79 -0.49
N SER A 203 9.51 -22.78 -1.32
CA SER A 203 9.26 -22.97 -2.76
C SER A 203 10.50 -23.57 -3.42
N LYS A 204 10.37 -24.79 -3.96
CA LYS A 204 11.47 -25.54 -4.61
C LYS A 204 11.92 -24.94 -5.95
N THR A 205 11.24 -23.89 -6.44
CA THR A 205 11.49 -23.30 -7.77
C THR A 205 11.78 -21.81 -7.65
N GLY A 206 13.04 -21.43 -7.88
CA GLY A 206 13.47 -20.04 -8.01
C GLY A 206 14.00 -19.39 -6.72
N SER A 207 14.38 -18.12 -6.82
CA SER A 207 14.83 -17.32 -5.68
C SER A 207 13.64 -16.86 -4.81
N PHE A 208 13.90 -16.50 -3.55
CA PHE A 208 12.89 -15.90 -2.65
C PHE A 208 12.13 -14.75 -3.33
N LYS A 209 12.85 -13.89 -4.06
CA LYS A 209 12.28 -12.77 -4.82
C LYS A 209 11.29 -13.23 -5.91
N GLN A 210 11.61 -14.30 -6.62
CA GLN A 210 10.69 -14.89 -7.61
C GLN A 210 9.45 -15.51 -6.95
N SER A 211 9.60 -16.19 -5.81
CA SER A 211 8.47 -16.72 -5.03
C SER A 211 7.54 -15.60 -4.57
N VAL A 212 8.08 -14.51 -4.04
CA VAL A 212 7.31 -13.32 -3.64
C VAL A 212 6.52 -12.76 -4.84
N ILE A 213 7.18 -12.51 -5.97
CA ILE A 213 6.52 -11.95 -7.16
C ILE A 213 5.41 -12.88 -7.66
N LYS A 214 5.67 -14.19 -7.71
CA LYS A 214 4.70 -15.19 -8.14
C LYS A 214 3.45 -15.19 -7.25
N ASP A 215 3.65 -15.19 -5.93
CA ASP A 215 2.56 -15.16 -4.95
C ASP A 215 1.73 -13.87 -5.08
N LEU A 216 2.37 -12.69 -5.14
CA LEU A 216 1.65 -11.43 -5.31
C LEU A 216 0.84 -11.37 -6.61
N ASN A 217 1.36 -11.92 -7.71
CA ASN A 217 0.61 -11.97 -8.98
C ASN A 217 -0.59 -12.93 -8.90
N LEU A 218 -0.50 -14.03 -8.16
CA LEU A 218 -1.65 -14.89 -7.86
C LEU A 218 -2.69 -14.15 -7.03
N ARG A 219 -2.25 -13.43 -5.99
CA ARG A 219 -3.14 -12.60 -5.16
C ARG A 219 -3.83 -11.51 -5.98
N LEU A 220 -3.10 -10.82 -6.88
CA LEU A 220 -3.67 -9.83 -7.80
C LEU A 220 -4.78 -10.41 -8.69
N LYS A 221 -4.61 -11.66 -9.13
CA LYS A 221 -5.56 -12.33 -10.01
C LYS A 221 -6.82 -12.79 -9.27
N HIS A 222 -6.69 -13.21 -8.01
CA HIS A 222 -7.74 -13.97 -7.31
C HIS A 222 -8.38 -13.25 -6.12
N LEU A 223 -7.67 -12.29 -5.49
CA LEU A 223 -8.08 -11.69 -4.22
C LEU A 223 -8.51 -10.22 -4.35
N VAL A 224 -8.33 -9.61 -5.53
CA VAL A 224 -8.80 -8.25 -5.80
C VAL A 224 -10.33 -8.25 -5.99
N PRO A 225 -11.07 -7.27 -5.43
CA PRO A 225 -12.49 -7.14 -5.68
C PRO A 225 -12.78 -6.97 -7.18
N GLN A 226 -13.81 -7.67 -7.69
CA GLN A 226 -14.23 -7.61 -9.09
C GLN A 226 -15.17 -6.43 -9.35
#